data_AF-A0A963HHN4-F1
#
_entry.id   AF-A0A963HHN4-F1
#
_cell.length_a   1.000
_cell.length_b   1.000
_cell.length_c   1.000
_cell.angle_alpha   90.00
_cell.angle_beta   90.00
_cell.angle_gamma   90.00
#
_symmetry.space_group_name_H-M   'P 1'
#
loop_
_entity.id
_entity.type
_entity.pdbx_description
1 polymer ?
#
loop_
_entity_poly.entity_id
_entity_poly.type
_entity_poly.pdbx_seq_one_letter_code
_entity_poly.pdbx_strand_id
1 'polypeptide(L)'
;MTTTTNENGCTGGRPEQPQSPQVSTIHTGILAHTAAWGVSSDGLIFPRPWTCAGQLLGQLLVEAGVTHRRFDGRAGSMRGAVYVKRLRAAGWPIDTELVSGANKFERVRYGVYRLGDITIGEPERVFVAAAELAAGGWL
;
A
#
# COMPACT_ATOMS: atom_id res chain seq x y z
N MET A 1 27.88 -64.08 -17.18
CA MET A 1 26.71 -63.49 -16.50
C MET A 1 27.21 -62.28 -15.71
N THR A 2 26.43 -61.21 -15.77
CA THR A 2 26.71 -59.78 -15.55
C THR A 2 27.49 -59.40 -14.29
N THR A 3 28.58 -58.66 -14.50
CA THR A 3 29.30 -57.81 -13.54
C THR A 3 28.56 -56.48 -13.34
N THR A 4 28.49 -55.96 -12.11
CA THR A 4 28.20 -54.54 -11.87
C THR A 4 28.92 -54.09 -10.61
N THR A 5 29.88 -53.18 -10.80
CA THR A 5 30.51 -52.34 -9.79
C THR A 5 30.20 -50.89 -10.18
N ASN A 6 29.59 -50.11 -9.27
CA ASN A 6 30.25 -48.91 -8.77
C ASN A 6 29.57 -48.36 -7.51
N GLU A 7 30.40 -48.02 -6.54
CA GLU A 7 30.10 -47.35 -5.28
C GLU A 7 30.07 -45.83 -5.49
N ASN A 8 29.11 -45.13 -4.85
CA ASN A 8 29.34 -43.92 -4.03
C ASN A 8 28.06 -43.09 -3.82
N GLY A 9 27.73 -42.85 -2.55
CA GLY A 9 27.27 -41.54 -2.07
C GLY A 9 25.76 -41.28 -2.01
N CYS A 10 25.05 -41.87 -1.04
CA CYS A 10 23.83 -41.26 -0.49
C CYS A 10 24.07 -41.00 1.00
N THR A 11 24.44 -39.75 1.31
CA THR A 11 24.63 -39.28 2.68
C THR A 11 23.74 -38.07 2.90
N GLY A 12 22.94 -38.10 3.96
CA GLY A 12 22.41 -36.89 4.58
C GLY A 12 20.92 -36.90 4.85
N GLY A 13 20.54 -37.47 6.00
CA GLY A 13 19.33 -37.04 6.68
C GLY A 13 19.45 -35.56 7.10
N ARG A 14 18.33 -34.83 7.05
CA ARG A 14 18.18 -33.61 7.84
C ARG A 14 16.73 -33.49 8.33
N PRO A 15 16.51 -33.21 9.63
CA PRO A 15 15.18 -32.97 10.20
C PRO A 15 14.56 -31.69 9.61
N GLU A 16 13.23 -31.59 9.75
CA GLU A 16 12.43 -30.38 9.48
C GLU A 16 13.22 -29.13 9.86
N GLN A 17 13.57 -28.32 8.86
CA GLN A 17 14.16 -27.01 9.16
C GLN A 17 13.11 -26.19 9.90
N PRO A 18 13.43 -25.66 11.10
CA PRO A 18 12.56 -24.69 11.73
C PRO A 18 12.37 -23.52 10.77
N GLN A 19 11.12 -23.09 10.62
CA GLN A 19 10.74 -21.93 9.83
C GLN A 19 11.72 -20.80 10.11
N SER A 20 12.45 -20.39 9.07
CA SER A 20 13.49 -19.38 9.18
C SER A 20 12.93 -18.14 9.90
N PRO A 21 13.59 -17.62 10.96
CA PRO A 21 13.14 -16.41 11.65
C PRO A 21 13.04 -15.19 10.71
N GLN A 22 13.55 -15.28 9.48
CA GLN A 22 13.39 -14.25 8.45
C GLN A 22 11.93 -14.06 7.98
N VAL A 23 11.04 -15.05 8.11
CA VAL A 23 9.62 -14.82 7.78
C VAL A 23 8.93 -14.00 8.88
N SER A 24 9.37 -14.15 10.14
CA SER A 24 8.90 -13.34 11.26
C SER A 24 9.38 -11.88 11.15
N THR A 25 10.63 -11.67 10.72
CA THR A 25 11.16 -10.30 10.53
C THR A 25 10.47 -9.53 9.39
N ILE A 26 9.97 -10.20 8.34
CA ILE A 26 9.19 -9.53 7.30
C ILE A 26 7.84 -9.08 7.86
N HIS A 27 7.22 -9.85 8.77
CA HIS A 27 5.96 -9.43 9.38
C HIS A 27 6.16 -8.26 10.37
N THR A 28 7.24 -8.28 11.14
CA THR A 28 7.62 -7.18 12.05
C THR A 28 8.13 -5.95 11.28
N GLY A 29 8.79 -6.14 10.14
CA GLY A 29 9.30 -5.05 9.28
C GLY A 29 8.21 -4.32 8.49
N ILE A 30 7.05 -4.95 8.26
CA ILE A 30 5.88 -4.29 7.67
C ILE A 30 5.22 -3.30 8.65
N LEU A 31 5.40 -3.49 9.95
CA LEU A 31 4.85 -2.62 11.00
C LEU A 31 5.66 -1.32 11.22
N ALA A 32 6.89 -1.23 10.70
CA ALA A 32 7.83 -0.13 10.99
C ALA A 32 7.82 1.02 9.97
N HIS A 33 6.70 1.28 9.29
CA HIS A 33 6.56 2.45 8.39
C HIS A 33 5.57 3.52 8.88
N THR A 34 4.92 3.32 10.01
CA THR A 34 4.01 4.31 10.60
C THR A 34 4.75 5.17 11.62
N ALA A 35 5.72 5.95 11.16
CA ALA A 35 6.03 7.18 11.88
C ALA A 35 4.81 8.10 11.70
N ALA A 36 3.95 8.18 12.71
CA ALA A 36 2.74 9.01 12.68
C ALA A 36 3.11 10.47 12.40
N TRP A 37 2.35 11.15 11.54
CA TRP A 37 2.48 12.59 11.35
C TRP A 37 1.53 13.38 12.27
N GLY A 38 0.41 12.77 12.63
CA GLY A 38 -0.61 13.34 13.49
C GLY A 38 -1.78 12.38 13.61
N VAL A 39 -2.85 12.84 14.25
CA VAL A 39 -4.08 12.09 14.44
C VAL A 39 -5.22 12.87 13.79
N SER A 40 -6.11 12.16 13.11
CA SER A 40 -7.33 12.70 12.49
C SER A 40 -8.34 13.10 13.55
N SER A 41 -9.35 13.86 13.14
CA SER A 41 -10.52 14.22 13.95
C SER A 41 -11.25 12.98 14.49
N ASP A 42 -11.20 11.86 13.76
CA ASP A 42 -11.79 10.57 14.15
C ASP A 42 -10.82 9.64 14.89
N GLY A 43 -9.63 10.12 15.27
CA GLY A 43 -8.64 9.32 16.00
C GLY A 43 -7.75 8.42 15.12
N LEU A 44 -7.80 8.55 13.79
CA LEU A 44 -7.01 7.75 12.86
C LEU A 44 -5.61 8.32 12.69
N ILE A 45 -4.61 7.44 12.55
CA ILE A 45 -3.21 7.88 12.40
C ILE A 45 -2.97 8.34 10.96
N PHE A 46 -2.50 9.57 10.80
CA PHE A 46 -2.02 10.06 9.52
C PHE A 46 -0.66 9.41 9.18
N PRO A 47 -0.50 8.83 7.97
CA PRO A 47 0.81 8.49 7.43
C PRO A 47 1.65 9.77 7.21
N ARG A 48 2.95 9.63 6.92
CA ARG A 48 3.76 10.80 6.55
C ARG A 48 3.29 11.41 5.22
N PRO A 49 3.07 12.74 5.13
CA PRO A 49 2.52 13.39 3.93
C PRO A 49 3.34 13.14 2.65
N TRP A 50 4.67 13.07 2.75
CA TRP A 50 5.57 12.84 1.60
C TRP A 50 5.64 11.38 1.13
N THR A 51 5.00 10.45 1.84
CA THR A 51 4.94 9.04 1.39
C THR A 51 3.82 8.85 0.38
N CYS A 52 3.93 7.85 -0.49
CA CYS A 52 2.85 7.49 -1.41
C CYS A 52 1.50 7.20 -0.71
N ALA A 53 1.53 6.65 0.52
CA ALA A 53 0.31 6.45 1.30
C ALA A 53 -0.27 7.79 1.81
N GLY A 54 0.58 8.73 2.21
CA GLY A 54 0.14 10.07 2.58
C GLY A 54 -0.37 10.88 1.41
N GLN A 55 0.27 10.78 0.25
CA GLN A 55 -0.21 11.38 -1.00
C GLN A 55 -1.58 10.83 -1.41
N LEU A 56 -1.76 9.51 -1.33
CA LEU A 56 -3.04 8.88 -1.64
C LEU A 56 -4.12 9.36 -0.67
N LEU A 57 -3.83 9.38 0.63
CA LEU A 57 -4.79 9.84 1.63
C LEU A 57 -5.13 11.33 1.45
N GLY A 58 -4.14 12.18 1.21
CA GLY A 58 -4.36 13.60 0.94
C GLY A 58 -5.25 13.81 -0.28
N GLN A 59 -5.07 13.00 -1.32
CA GLN A 59 -5.93 13.03 -2.49
C GLN A 59 -7.36 12.52 -2.20
N LEU A 60 -7.51 11.45 -1.42
CA LEU A 60 -8.82 10.91 -1.01
C LEU A 60 -9.62 11.87 -0.11
N LEU A 61 -8.94 12.71 0.67
CA LEU A 61 -9.57 13.73 1.52
C LEU A 61 -10.17 14.90 0.73
N VAL A 62 -9.72 15.11 -0.51
CA VAL A 62 -10.15 16.22 -1.37
C VAL A 62 -11.03 15.73 -2.52
N GLU A 63 -10.70 14.59 -3.10
CA GLU A 63 -11.41 14.03 -4.25
C GLU A 63 -12.53 13.08 -3.84
N ALA A 64 -13.70 13.24 -4.46
CA ALA A 64 -14.81 12.30 -4.33
C ALA A 64 -14.51 10.89 -4.89
N GLY A 65 -13.37 10.70 -5.59
CA GLY A 65 -12.95 9.40 -6.08
C GLY A 65 -11.60 9.44 -6.79
N VAL A 66 -10.67 8.61 -6.33
CA VAL A 66 -9.31 8.51 -6.84
C VAL A 66 -9.16 7.25 -7.70
N THR A 67 -8.71 7.43 -8.94
CA THR A 67 -8.35 6.31 -9.83
C THR A 67 -6.85 6.04 -9.74
N HIS A 68 -6.45 4.81 -10.09
CA HIS A 68 -5.03 4.46 -10.19
C HIS A 68 -4.24 5.43 -11.07
N ARG A 69 -4.79 5.85 -12.21
CA ARG A 69 -4.12 6.74 -13.14
C ARG A 69 -3.95 8.15 -12.57
N ARG A 70 -4.96 8.67 -11.86
CA ARG A 70 -4.86 9.97 -11.19
C ARG A 70 -3.80 9.93 -10.09
N PHE A 71 -3.80 8.88 -9.28
CA PHE A 71 -2.80 8.70 -8.24
C PHE A 71 -1.38 8.56 -8.81
N ASP A 72 -1.21 7.75 -9.86
CA ASP A 72 0.08 7.55 -10.53
C ASP A 72 0.63 8.87 -11.09
N GLY A 73 -0.23 9.66 -11.76
CA GLY A 73 0.14 10.99 -12.26
C GLY A 73 0.54 11.98 -11.16
N ARG A 74 0.02 11.84 -9.94
CA ARG A 74 0.35 12.71 -8.79
C ARG A 74 1.58 12.26 -8.02
N ALA A 75 1.66 10.96 -7.70
CA ALA A 75 2.62 10.40 -6.76
C ALA A 75 3.74 9.59 -7.43
N GLY A 76 3.74 9.50 -8.76
CA GLY A 76 4.73 8.74 -9.55
C GLY A 76 4.76 7.25 -9.20
N SER A 77 3.62 6.69 -8.79
CA SER A 77 3.56 5.31 -8.32
C SER A 77 2.32 4.56 -8.82
N MET A 78 2.58 3.51 -9.60
CA MET A 78 1.56 2.59 -10.08
C MET A 78 1.01 1.66 -8.98
N ARG A 79 1.53 1.74 -7.74
CA ARG A 79 1.19 0.82 -6.63
C ARG A 79 0.00 1.27 -5.77
N GLY A 80 -0.92 2.06 -6.32
CA GLY A 80 -2.09 2.62 -5.60
C GLY A 80 -2.84 1.60 -4.73
N ALA A 81 -3.13 0.40 -5.25
CA ALA A 81 -3.85 -0.65 -4.51
C ALA A 81 -3.12 -1.10 -3.23
N VAL A 82 -1.78 -1.12 -3.24
CA VAL A 82 -0.98 -1.48 -2.07
C VAL A 82 -1.14 -0.43 -0.98
N TYR A 83 -1.16 0.85 -1.34
CA TYR A 83 -1.33 1.94 -0.38
C TYR A 83 -2.76 2.02 0.16
N VAL A 84 -3.76 1.74 -0.68
CA VAL A 84 -5.15 1.56 -0.22
C VAL A 84 -5.24 0.44 0.83
N LYS A 85 -4.62 -0.73 0.55
CA LYS A 85 -4.60 -1.85 1.51
C LYS A 85 -3.97 -1.44 2.84
N ARG A 86 -2.89 -0.65 2.81
CA ARG A 86 -2.22 -0.15 4.02
C ARG A 86 -3.07 0.84 4.80
N LEU A 87 -3.72 1.78 4.12
CA LEU A 87 -4.61 2.76 4.76
C LEU A 87 -5.81 2.05 5.43
N ARG A 88 -6.41 1.06 4.76
CA ARG A 88 -7.45 0.23 5.36
C ARG A 88 -6.97 -0.52 6.60
N ALA A 89 -5.78 -1.09 6.55
CA ALA A 89 -5.18 -1.75 7.72
C ALA A 89 -4.92 -0.79 8.88
N ALA A 90 -4.74 0.51 8.58
CA ALA A 90 -4.64 1.58 9.57
C ALA A 90 -6.00 2.16 9.99
N GLY A 91 -7.11 1.56 9.57
CA GLY A 91 -8.47 1.93 9.98
C GLY A 91 -9.18 2.94 9.09
N TRP A 92 -8.55 3.42 8.01
CA TRP A 92 -9.19 4.39 7.11
C TRP A 92 -10.34 3.73 6.32
N PRO A 93 -11.57 4.30 6.35
CA PRO A 93 -12.71 3.75 5.66
C PRO A 93 -12.59 4.09 4.17
N ILE A 94 -12.05 3.17 3.37
CA ILE A 94 -11.88 3.38 1.93
C ILE A 94 -12.68 2.32 1.19
N ASP A 95 -13.62 2.76 0.37
CA ASP A 95 -14.39 1.90 -0.51
C ASP A 95 -13.71 1.73 -1.87
N THR A 96 -14.01 0.63 -2.55
CA THR A 96 -13.59 0.41 -3.93
C THR A 96 -14.78 0.04 -4.78
N GLU A 97 -15.03 0.84 -5.80
CA GLU A 97 -16.00 0.53 -6.84
C GLU A 97 -15.27 0.16 -8.14
N LEU A 98 -15.74 -0.88 -8.81
CA LEU A 98 -15.32 -1.21 -10.17
C LEU A 98 -16.26 -0.51 -11.16
N VAL A 99 -15.72 0.46 -11.89
CA VAL A 99 -16.47 1.25 -12.87
C VAL A 99 -16.13 0.81 -14.28
N SER A 100 -17.15 0.69 -15.12
CA SER A 100 -16.98 0.45 -16.55
C SER A 100 -16.44 1.69 -17.26
N GLY A 101 -15.49 1.49 -18.17
CA GLY A 101 -14.94 2.53 -19.01
C GLY A 101 -14.47 1.99 -20.35
N ALA A 102 -13.75 2.83 -21.09
CA ALA A 102 -13.11 2.46 -22.33
C ALA A 102 -11.74 3.14 -22.43
N ASN A 103 -10.78 2.43 -23.01
CA ASN A 103 -9.54 3.03 -23.51
C ASN A 103 -9.59 3.06 -25.05
N LYS A 104 -8.52 3.53 -25.71
CA LYS A 104 -8.46 3.61 -27.18
C LYS A 104 -8.52 2.26 -27.91
N PHE A 105 -8.45 1.14 -27.19
CA PHE A 105 -8.36 -0.21 -27.74
C PHE A 105 -9.57 -1.08 -27.38
N GLU A 106 -10.11 -0.94 -26.17
CA GLU A 106 -11.14 -1.84 -25.64
C GLU A 106 -11.97 -1.21 -24.50
N ARG A 107 -13.10 -1.87 -24.19
CA ARG A 107 -13.86 -1.60 -22.97
C ARG A 107 -13.12 -2.21 -21.78
N VAL A 108 -12.95 -1.44 -20.73
CA VAL A 108 -12.21 -1.85 -19.53
C VAL A 108 -13.06 -1.64 -18.27
N ARG A 109 -12.71 -2.31 -17.19
CA ARG A 109 -13.18 -1.96 -15.84
C ARG A 109 -12.00 -1.47 -15.02
N TYR A 110 -12.18 -0.37 -14.29
CA TYR A 110 -11.14 0.19 -13.44
C TYR A 110 -11.67 0.49 -12.05
N GLY A 111 -10.78 0.41 -11.06
CA GLY A 111 -11.10 0.72 -9.66
C GLY A 111 -11.14 2.22 -9.42
N VAL A 112 -12.17 2.66 -8.71
CA VAL A 112 -12.27 3.99 -8.10
C VAL A 112 -12.27 3.81 -6.59
N TYR A 113 -11.35 4.50 -5.92
CA TYR A 113 -11.24 4.52 -4.47
C TYR A 113 -11.94 5.75 -3.92
N ARG A 114 -12.80 5.57 -2.91
CA ARG A 114 -13.48 6.68 -2.24
C ARG A 114 -13.26 6.60 -0.74
N LEU A 115 -13.11 7.75 -0.12
CA LEU A 115 -13.14 7.84 1.33
C LEU A 115 -14.60 7.72 1.78
N GLY A 116 -14.83 6.87 2.77
CA GLY A 116 -16.11 6.74 3.45
C GLY A 116 -16.34 7.91 4.40
N ASP A 117 -17.32 7.76 5.28
CA ASP A 117 -17.70 8.81 6.22
C ASP A 117 -16.58 9.05 7.24
N ILE A 118 -16.04 10.27 7.23
CA ILE A 118 -15.03 10.76 8.17
C ILE A 118 -15.26 12.24 8.47
N THR A 119 -14.83 12.69 9.64
CA THR A 119 -14.88 14.09 10.03
C THR A 119 -13.75 14.87 9.36
N ILE A 120 -14.11 15.86 8.53
CA ILE A 120 -13.15 16.81 7.95
C ILE A 120 -13.02 18.03 8.87
N GLY A 121 -12.09 17.94 9.82
CA GLY A 121 -11.71 19.01 10.72
C GLY A 121 -10.42 19.72 10.30
N GLU A 122 -9.86 20.48 11.23
CA GLU A 122 -8.57 21.15 11.04
C GLU A 122 -7.40 20.17 10.80
N PRO A 123 -7.29 19.04 11.53
CA PRO A 123 -6.20 18.07 11.29
C PRO A 123 -6.13 17.58 9.84
N GLU A 124 -7.29 17.28 9.24
CA GLU A 124 -7.39 16.83 7.85
C GLU A 124 -6.93 17.90 6.87
N ARG A 125 -7.31 19.17 7.10
CA ARG A 125 -6.93 20.30 6.25
C ARG A 125 -5.43 20.56 6.31
N VAL A 126 -4.85 20.54 7.51
CA VAL A 126 -3.40 20.69 7.69
C VAL A 126 -2.66 19.53 7.03
N PHE A 127 -3.18 18.30 7.15
CA PHE A 127 -2.61 17.13 6.49
C PHE A 127 -2.65 17.25 4.96
N VAL A 128 -3.79 17.66 4.39
CA VAL A 128 -3.94 17.89 2.94
C VAL A 128 -2.94 18.93 2.47
N ALA A 129 -2.82 20.08 3.15
CA ALA A 129 -1.87 21.12 2.79
C ALA A 129 -0.41 20.59 2.84
N ALA A 130 -0.07 19.80 3.86
CA ALA A 130 1.25 19.18 3.96
C ALA A 130 1.51 18.16 2.84
N ALA A 131 0.48 17.39 2.44
CA ALA A 131 0.58 16.44 1.34
C ALA A 131 0.71 17.17 -0.01
N GLU A 132 -0.01 18.26 -0.23
CA GLU A 132 0.13 19.10 -1.42
C GLU A 132 1.52 19.72 -1.54
N LEU A 133 2.05 20.28 -0.45
CA LEU A 133 3.41 20.80 -0.39
C LEU A 133 4.44 19.72 -0.73
N ALA A 134 4.25 18.50 -0.19
CA ALA A 134 5.14 17.38 -0.49
C ALA A 134 5.03 16.85 -1.93
N ALA A 135 3.87 17.04 -2.59
CA ALA A 135 3.65 16.65 -3.99
C ALA A 135 4.25 17.66 -4.98
N GLY A 136 4.23 18.94 -4.62
CA GLY A 136 4.71 20.06 -5.45
C GLY A 136 6.23 20.20 -5.49
N GLY A 137 6.96 19.47 -4.64
CA GLY A 137 8.41 19.30 -4.71
C GLY A 137 9.23 20.58 -4.60
N TRP A 138 9.28 21.24 -3.44
CA TRP A 138 10.33 22.21 -3.07
C TRP A 138 10.59 22.23 -1.56
N LEU A 139 11.67 21.53 -1.15
CA LEU A 139 12.71 22.06 -0.27
C LEU A 139 14.05 21.73 -0.92
#